data_AF-A0A420WP56-F1
#
_entry.id   AF-A0A420WP56-F1
#
_cell.length_a   1.000
_cell.length_b   1.000
_cell.length_c   1.000
_cell.angle_alpha   90.00
_cell.angle_beta   90.00
_cell.angle_gamma   90.00
#
_symmetry.space_group_name_H-M   'P 1'
#
loop_
_entity.id
_entity.type
_entity.pdbx_description
1 polymer ?
#
loop_
_entity_poly.entity_id
_entity_poly.type
_entity_poly.pdbx_seq_one_letter_code
_entity_poly.pdbx_strand_id
1 'polypeptide(L)'
;MTLAEARQNLARIQADIEAAAQALDAGGPVQLAGLTSAIAAACAGATALPAAEARTLLPAMEQAIKALEKLAGKLGGGVEQKAGETRQDPASAQRLHAARAYGKGFR
;
A
#
# COMPACT_ATOMS: atom_id res chain seq x y z
N MET A 1 -16.32 -3.37 -22.00
CA MET A 1 -15.31 -4.27 -21.39
C MET A 1 -15.84 -5.68 -21.50
N THR A 2 -15.03 -6.60 -22.01
CA THR A 2 -15.35 -8.02 -22.16
C THR A 2 -14.87 -8.82 -20.94
N LEU A 3 -15.37 -10.04 -20.78
CA LEU A 3 -14.90 -10.95 -19.73
C LEU A 3 -13.39 -11.25 -19.84
N ALA A 4 -12.86 -11.36 -21.06
CA ALA A 4 -11.44 -11.58 -21.31
C ALA A 4 -10.59 -10.38 -20.84
N GLU A 5 -11.01 -9.16 -21.17
CA GLU A 5 -10.36 -7.93 -20.69
C GLU A 5 -10.42 -7.83 -19.16
N ALA A 6 -11.55 -8.21 -18.55
CA ALA A 6 -11.70 -8.24 -17.10
C ALA A 6 -10.72 -9.18 -16.41
N ARG A 7 -10.57 -10.41 -16.96
CA ARG A 7 -9.61 -11.39 -16.45
C ARG A 7 -8.17 -10.91 -16.61
N GLN A 8 -7.84 -10.33 -17.75
CA GLN A 8 -6.51 -9.80 -17.99
C GLN A 8 -6.19 -8.64 -17.03
N ASN A 9 -7.14 -7.75 -16.78
CA ASN A 9 -6.95 -6.63 -15.85
C ASN A 9 -6.77 -7.12 -14.41
N LEU A 10 -7.56 -8.09 -13.96
CA LEU A 10 -7.38 -8.72 -12.64
C LEU A 10 -6.04 -9.44 -12.50
N ALA A 11 -5.61 -10.18 -13.52
CA ALA A 11 -4.31 -10.86 -13.53
C ALA A 11 -3.15 -9.86 -13.45
N ARG A 12 -3.26 -8.72 -14.14
CA ARG A 12 -2.27 -7.63 -14.05
C ARG A 12 -2.22 -7.04 -12.65
N ILE A 13 -3.38 -6.71 -12.06
CA ILE A 13 -3.47 -6.20 -10.69
C ILE A 13 -2.81 -7.17 -9.71
N GLN A 14 -3.08 -8.47 -9.84
CA GLN A 14 -2.46 -9.49 -8.99
C GLN A 14 -0.93 -9.54 -9.16
N ALA A 15 -0.44 -9.50 -10.39
CA ALA A 15 1.01 -9.47 -10.66
C ALA A 15 1.68 -8.21 -10.06
N ASP A 16 1.02 -7.05 -10.16
CA ASP A 16 1.53 -5.81 -9.57
C ASP A 16 1.61 -5.90 -8.03
N ILE A 17 0.61 -6.51 -7.39
CA ILE A 17 0.61 -6.76 -5.92
C ILE A 17 1.73 -7.73 -5.53
N GLU A 18 1.92 -8.81 -6.27
CA GLU A 18 2.98 -9.79 -6.02
C GLU A 18 4.37 -9.19 -6.22
N ALA A 19 4.57 -8.39 -7.26
CA ALA A 19 5.82 -7.67 -7.50
C ALA A 19 6.12 -6.67 -6.37
N ALA A 20 5.10 -5.95 -5.88
CA ALA A 20 5.22 -5.07 -4.73
C ALA A 20 5.61 -5.84 -3.45
N ALA A 21 5.05 -7.04 -3.24
CA ALA A 21 5.40 -7.90 -2.10
C ALA A 21 6.84 -8.44 -2.19
N GLN A 22 7.30 -8.82 -3.39
CA GLN A 22 8.68 -9.26 -3.61
C GLN A 22 9.68 -8.12 -3.42
N ALA A 23 9.35 -6.92 -3.93
CA ALA A 23 10.18 -5.73 -3.71
C ALA A 23 10.31 -5.42 -2.22
N LEU A 24 9.22 -5.52 -1.46
CA LEU A 24 9.23 -5.34 -0.01
C LEU A 24 10.12 -6.38 0.70
N ASP A 25 10.01 -7.65 0.34
CA ASP A 25 10.84 -8.73 0.92
C ASP A 25 12.33 -8.54 0.60
N ALA A 26 12.65 -7.97 -0.57
CA ALA A 26 14.01 -7.63 -0.97
C ALA A 26 14.54 -6.31 -0.35
N GLY A 27 13.75 -5.62 0.47
CA GLY A 27 14.09 -4.30 1.01
C GLY A 27 14.10 -3.17 -0.03
N GLY A 28 13.53 -3.42 -1.21
CA GLY A 28 13.40 -2.47 -2.30
C GLY A 28 12.18 -1.55 -2.18
N PRO A 29 12.09 -0.54 -3.06
CA PRO A 29 10.97 0.39 -3.05
C PRO A 29 9.67 -0.30 -3.50
N VAL A 30 8.61 -0.13 -2.72
CA VAL A 30 7.26 -0.64 -3.05
C VAL A 30 6.52 0.38 -3.90
N GLN A 31 6.15 0.00 -5.13
CA GLN A 31 5.30 0.82 -6.00
C GLN A 31 3.84 0.40 -5.88
N LEU A 32 3.02 1.27 -5.27
CA LEU A 32 1.57 1.10 -5.16
C LEU A 32 0.79 2.14 -5.98
N ALA A 33 1.51 3.04 -6.66
CA ALA A 33 0.91 4.12 -7.42
C ALA A 33 0.01 3.54 -8.53
N GLY A 34 -1.21 4.08 -8.64
CA GLY A 34 -2.18 3.65 -9.66
C GLY A 34 -2.96 2.38 -9.32
N LEU A 35 -2.58 1.61 -8.29
CA LEU A 35 -3.27 0.36 -7.93
C LEU A 35 -4.73 0.61 -7.55
N THR A 36 -5.02 1.66 -6.79
CA THR A 36 -6.39 2.06 -6.44
C THR A 36 -7.24 2.35 -7.68
N SER A 37 -6.68 3.06 -8.67
CA SER A 37 -7.38 3.38 -9.91
C SER A 37 -7.60 2.14 -10.77
N ALA A 38 -6.60 1.24 -10.84
CA ALA A 38 -6.71 -0.03 -11.55
C ALA A 38 -7.79 -0.94 -10.93
N ILE A 39 -7.83 -1.05 -9.60
CA ILE A 39 -8.86 -1.80 -8.87
C ILE A 39 -10.24 -1.18 -9.10
N ALA A 40 -10.37 0.14 -9.02
CA ALA A 40 -11.64 0.82 -9.29
C ALA A 40 -12.14 0.55 -10.72
N ALA A 41 -11.25 0.58 -11.72
CA ALA A 41 -11.58 0.26 -13.11
C ALA A 41 -11.98 -1.22 -13.27
N ALA A 42 -11.30 -2.14 -12.60
CA ALA A 42 -11.65 -3.56 -12.62
C ALA A 42 -13.02 -3.81 -11.99
N CYS A 43 -13.33 -3.19 -10.85
CA CYS A 43 -14.65 -3.27 -10.22
C CYS A 43 -15.74 -2.68 -11.11
N ALA A 44 -15.54 -1.49 -11.66
CA ALA A 44 -16.50 -0.84 -12.57
C ALA A 44 -16.79 -1.72 -13.79
N GLY A 45 -15.74 -2.27 -14.40
CA GLY A 45 -15.88 -3.15 -15.53
C GLY A 45 -16.54 -4.49 -15.18
N ALA A 46 -16.28 -5.06 -14.00
CA ALA A 46 -16.96 -6.26 -13.53
C ALA A 46 -18.45 -6.03 -13.29
N THR A 47 -18.85 -4.86 -12.76
CA THR A 47 -20.26 -4.48 -12.58
C THR A 47 -21.01 -4.24 -13.90
N ALA A 48 -20.28 -3.98 -14.99
CA ALA A 48 -20.86 -3.80 -16.31
C ALA A 48 -21.05 -5.13 -17.08
N LEU A 49 -20.52 -6.26 -16.58
CA LEU A 49 -20.67 -7.57 -17.20
C LEU A 49 -22.03 -8.22 -16.83
N PRO A 50 -22.54 -9.14 -17.67
CA PRO A 50 -23.66 -9.99 -17.30
C PRO A 50 -23.36 -10.75 -15.98
N ALA A 51 -24.39 -10.91 -15.14
CA ALA A 51 -24.22 -11.48 -13.80
C ALA A 51 -23.56 -12.87 -13.80
N ALA A 52 -23.86 -13.71 -14.80
CA ALA A 52 -23.24 -15.03 -14.95
C ALA A 52 -21.72 -14.94 -15.18
N GLU A 53 -21.29 -13.99 -16.02
CA GLU A 53 -19.88 -13.76 -16.34
C GLU A 53 -19.13 -13.13 -15.16
N ALA A 54 -19.72 -12.12 -14.53
CA ALA A 54 -19.16 -11.45 -13.37
C ALA A 54 -18.92 -12.43 -12.20
N ARG A 55 -19.83 -13.40 -11.98
CA ARG A 55 -19.64 -14.45 -10.97
C ARG A 55 -18.39 -15.30 -11.20
N THR A 56 -17.98 -15.51 -12.46
CA THR A 56 -16.76 -16.26 -12.78
C THR A 56 -15.47 -15.52 -12.38
N LEU A 57 -15.55 -14.20 -12.13
CA LEU A 57 -14.41 -13.38 -11.70
C LEU A 57 -14.18 -13.43 -10.18
N LEU A 58 -15.19 -13.82 -9.39
CA LEU A 58 -15.13 -13.80 -7.92
C LEU A 58 -13.91 -14.53 -7.34
N PRO A 59 -13.53 -15.75 -7.80
CA PRO A 59 -12.35 -16.43 -7.26
C PRO A 59 -11.06 -15.65 -7.49
N ALA A 60 -10.90 -15.00 -8.64
CA ALA A 60 -9.73 -14.19 -8.95
C ALA A 60 -9.70 -12.89 -8.13
N MET A 61 -10.87 -12.27 -7.92
CA MET A 61 -10.99 -11.09 -7.04
C MET A 61 -10.65 -11.44 -5.59
N GLU A 62 -11.09 -12.59 -5.09
CA GLU A 62 -10.74 -13.06 -3.74
C GLU A 62 -9.23 -13.29 -3.58
N GLN A 63 -8.57 -13.87 -4.60
CA GLN A 63 -7.12 -14.04 -4.60
C GLN A 63 -6.38 -12.69 -4.55
N ALA A 64 -6.81 -11.71 -5.34
CA ALA A 64 -6.24 -10.37 -5.32
C ALA A 64 -6.42 -9.68 -3.95
N ILE A 65 -7.57 -9.84 -3.30
CA ILE A 65 -7.83 -9.31 -1.95
C ILE A 65 -6.87 -9.95 -0.94
N LYS A 66 -6.73 -11.28 -0.94
CA LYS A 66 -5.78 -11.98 -0.03
C LYS A 66 -4.34 -11.54 -0.25
N ALA A 67 -3.93 -11.30 -1.49
CA ALA A 67 -2.61 -10.79 -1.81
C ALA A 67 -2.40 -9.37 -1.25
N LEU A 68 -3.41 -8.49 -1.37
CA LEU A 68 -3.40 -7.15 -0.79
C LEU A 68 -3.33 -7.19 0.74
N GLU A 69 -4.13 -8.03 1.40
CA GLU A 69 -4.10 -8.20 2.85
C GLU A 69 -2.72 -8.64 3.35
N LYS A 70 -2.11 -9.61 2.67
CA LYS A 70 -0.75 -10.07 2.97
C LYS A 70 0.27 -8.93 2.82
N LEU A 71 0.18 -8.16 1.73
CA LEU A 71 1.06 -7.02 1.50
C LEU A 71 0.86 -5.92 2.56
N ALA A 72 -0.39 -5.60 2.89
CA ALA A 72 -0.74 -4.65 3.94
C ALA A 72 -0.21 -5.10 5.31
N GLY A 73 -0.32 -6.38 5.64
CA GLY A 73 0.24 -6.95 6.88
C GLY A 73 1.76 -6.81 6.96
N LYS A 74 2.48 -7.04 5.85
CA LYS A 74 3.93 -6.82 5.80
C LYS A 74 4.31 -5.35 5.94
N LEU A 75 3.56 -4.44 5.31
CA LEU A 75 3.77 -2.99 5.42
C LEU A 75 3.46 -2.48 6.85
N GLY A 76 2.36 -2.94 7.45
CA GLY A 76 1.93 -2.57 8.80
C GLY A 76 2.83 -3.11 9.90
N GLY A 77 3.32 -4.35 9.77
CA GLY A 77 4.29 -4.93 10.70
C GLY A 77 5.63 -4.18 10.74
N GLY A 78 6.00 -3.50 9.66
CA GLY A 78 7.17 -2.60 9.62
C GLY A 78 6.96 -1.24 10.29
N VAL A 79 5.70 -0.79 10.45
CA VAL A 79 5.36 0.48 11.11
C VAL A 79 5.31 0.32 12.62
N GLU A 80 4.77 -0.79 13.13
CA GLU A 80 4.74 -1.05 14.57
C GLU A 80 6.14 -1.32 15.16
N GLN A 81 7.06 -1.93 14.40
CA GLN A 81 8.44 -2.13 14.87
C GLN A 81 9.28 -0.85 14.91
N LYS A 82 8.93 0.21 14.15
CA LYS A 82 9.64 1.50 14.22
C LYS A 82 9.05 2.51 15.20
N ALA A 83 7.85 2.27 15.72
CA ALA A 83 7.25 3.13 16.75
C ALA A 83 7.72 2.79 18.18
N GLY A 84 8.41 1.65 18.37
CA GLY A 84 8.88 1.17 19.68
C GLY A 84 10.31 1.57 20.08
N GLU A 85 11.11 2.11 19.16
CA GLU A 85 12.52 2.45 19.39
C GLU A 85 12.78 3.94 19.08
N THR A 86 12.24 4.82 19.90
CA THR A 86 12.87 6.14 20.13
C THR A 86 12.79 6.47 21.62
N ARG A 87 13.48 5.63 22.39
CA ARG A 87 13.91 5.93 23.75
C ARG A 87 14.94 7.06 23.64
N GLN A 88 14.50 8.30 23.91
CA GLN A 88 15.30 9.48 24.23
C GLN A 88 16.48 9.78 23.29
N ASP A 89 16.19 10.45 22.19
CA ASP A 89 17.20 11.08 21.34
C ASP A 89 17.79 12.33 22.04
N PRO A 90 19.11 12.38 22.34
CA PRO A 90 19.77 13.53 22.98
C PRO A 90 19.76 14.81 22.14
N ALA A 91 19.43 14.74 20.84
CA ALA A 91 19.26 15.91 19.98
C ALA A 91 17.99 16.72 20.31
N SER A 92 17.07 16.17 21.10
CA SER A 92 15.91 16.91 21.62
C SER A 92 16.32 17.93 22.70
N ALA A 93 17.29 17.59 23.56
CA ALA A 93 17.80 18.50 24.59
C ALA A 93 18.62 19.66 23.99
N GLN A 94 19.49 19.38 23.01
CA GLN A 94 20.27 20.42 22.33
C GLN A 94 19.38 21.42 21.56
N ARG A 95 18.31 20.94 20.92
CA ARG A 95 17.32 21.82 20.26
C ARG A 95 16.59 22.72 21.25
N LEU A 96 16.26 22.22 22.45
CA LEU A 96 15.62 23.01 23.50
C LEU A 96 16.55 24.08 24.09
N HIS A 97 17.85 23.78 24.23
CA HIS A 97 18.85 24.75 24.66
C HIS A 97 19.12 25.83 23.59
N ALA A 98 19.22 25.45 22.32
CA ALA A 98 19.39 26.40 21.22
C ALA A 98 18.19 27.36 21.10
N ALA A 99 16.96 26.86 21.22
CA ALA A 99 15.76 27.70 21.18
C ALA A 99 15.71 28.72 22.33
N ARG A 100 16.22 28.37 23.52
CA ARG A 100 16.34 29.31 24.66
C ARG A 100 17.43 30.36 24.46
N ALA A 101 18.53 30.03 23.77
CA ALA A 101 19.60 30.98 23.48
C ALA A 101 19.20 32.02 22.43
N TYR A 102 18.46 31.62 21.38
CA TYR A 102 18.03 32.52 20.32
C TYR A 102 16.71 33.26 20.61
N GLY A 103 15.88 32.77 21.55
CA GLY A 103 14.58 33.37 21.88
C GLY A 103 14.63 34.60 22.80
N LYS A 104 15.78 34.91 23.42
CA LYS A 104 15.90 35.99 24.42
C LYS A 104 16.56 37.29 23.90
N GLY A 105 16.67 37.44 22.57
CA GLY A 105 17.35 38.57 21.93
C GLY A 105 16.48 39.54 21.11
N PHE A 106 15.15 39.36 21.07
CA PHE A 106 14.26 40.28 20.34
C PHE A 106 13.05 40.67 21.20
N ARG A 107 13.29 41.59 22.13
CA ARG A 107 12.43 42.74 22.47
C ARG A 107 13.15 43.63 23.48
#